data_AF-D5GPD9-F1
#
_entry.id   AF-D5GPD9-F1
#
_cell.length_a   1.000
_cell.length_b   1.000
_cell.length_c   1.000
_cell.angle_alpha   90.00
_cell.angle_beta   90.00
_cell.angle_gamma   90.00
#
_symmetry.space_group_name_H-M   'P 1'
#
loop_
_entity.id
_entity.type
_entity.pdbx_description
1 polymer ?
#
loop_
_entity_poly.entity_id
_entity_poly.type
_entity_poly.pdbx_seq_one_letter_code
_entity_poly.pdbx_strand_id
1 'polypeptide(L)'
;MFGSSSSSNQRERGNVPSDSSWYRQTYDSATCSNYLCPGTLACVDKPTHCPCAWPGVEEKFELDADGIAVCLSRSGRAGFVGRKVDLARKGLL
;
A
#
# COMPACT_ATOMS: atom_id res chain seq x y z
N MET A 1 -8.67 17.53 52.69
CA MET A 1 -9.84 17.37 51.79
C MET A 1 -9.34 16.92 50.43
N PHE A 2 -9.89 15.82 49.94
CA PHE A 2 -9.69 15.30 48.58
C PHE A 2 -10.35 16.25 47.57
N GLY A 3 -9.74 16.40 46.39
CA GLY A 3 -10.28 17.17 45.28
C GLY A 3 -9.47 16.92 44.01
N SER A 4 -9.77 15.80 43.38
CA SER A 4 -9.09 15.20 42.23
C SER A 4 -9.44 15.86 40.89
N SER A 5 -8.50 15.78 39.97
CA SER A 5 -8.67 15.54 38.52
C SER A 5 -9.28 16.62 37.62
N SER A 6 -8.44 17.12 36.72
CA SER A 6 -8.69 16.96 35.28
C SER A 6 -7.39 17.16 34.50
N SER A 7 -6.63 16.06 34.36
CA SER A 7 -5.54 15.96 33.39
C SER A 7 -6.12 15.82 31.99
N SER A 8 -6.11 16.91 31.23
CA SER A 8 -6.28 16.90 29.78
C SER A 8 -5.00 16.34 29.15
N ASN A 9 -4.87 15.01 29.11
CA ASN A 9 -3.85 14.34 28.29
C ASN A 9 -4.29 14.45 26.82
N GLN A 10 -3.92 15.57 26.18
CA GLN A 10 -3.74 15.62 24.73
C GLN A 10 -2.73 14.53 24.37
N ARG A 11 -3.20 13.42 23.79
CA ARG A 11 -2.32 12.46 23.13
C ARG A 11 -1.71 13.18 21.93
N GLU A 12 -0.51 13.74 22.10
CA GLU A 12 0.37 14.00 20.97
C GLU A 12 0.45 12.71 20.16
N ARG A 13 0.02 12.78 18.89
CA ARG A 13 0.11 11.65 17.97
C ARG A 13 1.61 11.44 17.70
N GLY A 14 2.24 10.59 18.51
CA GLY A 14 3.62 10.18 18.31
C GLY A 14 3.83 9.55 16.93
N ASN A 15 5.08 9.50 16.48
CA ASN A 15 5.44 8.89 15.21
C ASN A 15 4.93 7.45 15.12
N VAL A 16 4.55 7.03 13.92
CA VAL A 16 4.26 5.63 13.65
C VAL A 16 5.50 4.77 13.93
N PRO A 17 5.35 3.55 14.47
CA PRO A 17 6.47 2.65 14.69
C PRO A 17 7.25 2.43 13.38
N SER A 18 8.59 2.36 13.47
CA SER A 18 9.44 2.15 12.29
C SER A 18 9.45 0.70 11.79
N ASP A 19 8.82 -0.20 12.54
CA ASP A 19 8.70 -1.61 12.20
C ASP A 19 7.36 -1.93 11.53
N SER A 20 7.24 -3.15 11.00
CA SER A 20 6.05 -3.61 10.28
C SER A 20 5.04 -4.36 11.14
N SER A 21 5.19 -4.42 12.47
CA SER A 21 4.33 -5.24 13.34
C SER A 21 2.86 -4.83 13.28
N TRP A 22 2.57 -3.52 13.35
CA TRP A 22 1.21 -3.00 13.26
C TRP A 22 0.54 -3.40 11.94
N TYR A 23 1.27 -3.29 10.83
CA TYR A 23 0.77 -3.67 9.51
C TYR A 23 0.48 -5.17 9.42
N ARG A 24 1.40 -6.02 9.91
CA ARG A 24 1.22 -7.48 9.93
C ARG A 24 0.01 -7.90 10.74
N GLN A 25 -0.18 -7.33 11.94
CA GLN A 25 -1.36 -7.60 12.77
C GLN A 25 -2.66 -7.21 12.07
N THR A 26 -2.66 -6.09 11.33
CA THR A 26 -3.83 -5.65 10.55
C THR A 26 -4.09 -6.58 9.36
N TYR A 27 -3.04 -7.04 8.68
CA TYR A 27 -3.13 -8.01 7.60
C TYR A 27 -3.68 -9.35 8.08
N ASP A 28 -3.15 -9.89 9.19
CA ASP A 28 -3.53 -11.18 9.75
C ASP A 28 -4.97 -11.20 10.30
N SER A 29 -5.50 -10.03 10.70
CA SER A 29 -6.88 -9.90 11.17
C SER A 29 -7.90 -9.65 10.06
N ALA A 30 -7.45 -9.33 8.84
CA ALA A 30 -8.35 -9.10 7.72
C ALA A 30 -8.95 -10.42 7.22
N THR A 31 -10.28 -10.48 7.13
CA THR A 31 -10.99 -11.67 6.63
C THR A 31 -11.24 -11.53 5.13
N CYS A 32 -10.75 -12.48 4.34
CA CYS A 32 -11.01 -12.58 2.91
C CYS A 32 -11.10 -14.06 2.52
N SER A 33 -12.10 -14.42 1.71
CA SER A 33 -12.30 -15.80 1.24
C SER A 33 -11.45 -16.14 0.01
N ASN A 34 -10.98 -15.11 -0.72
CA ASN A 34 -10.25 -15.24 -1.96
C ASN A 34 -8.80 -14.78 -1.73
N TYR A 35 -8.34 -13.79 -2.50
CA TYR A 35 -7.00 -13.24 -2.37
C TYR A 35 -7.03 -11.91 -1.60
N LEU A 36 -6.34 -11.88 -0.45
CA LEU A 36 -6.11 -10.64 0.31
C LEU A 36 -4.88 -9.93 -0.24
N CYS A 37 -5.05 -8.70 -0.71
CA CYS A 37 -3.94 -7.90 -1.17
C CYS A 37 -3.05 -7.48 0.03
N PRO A 38 -1.75 -7.83 0.07
CA PRO A 38 -0.80 -7.09 0.90
C PRO A 38 -0.76 -5.65 0.37
N GLY A 39 -0.17 -4.66 0.99
CA GLY A 39 -0.25 -3.27 0.50
C GLY A 39 -1.61 -2.58 0.70
N THR A 40 -2.76 -3.17 0.32
CA THR A 40 -4.08 -2.48 0.37
C THR A 40 -5.15 -3.14 1.23
N LEU A 41 -4.97 -4.40 1.64
CA LEU A 41 -5.98 -5.17 2.39
C LEU A 41 -7.32 -5.34 1.65
N ALA A 42 -7.33 -5.12 0.33
CA ALA A 42 -8.49 -5.38 -0.51
C ALA A 42 -8.67 -6.90 -0.71
N CYS A 43 -9.90 -7.38 -0.63
CA CYS A 43 -10.24 -8.76 -0.97
C CYS A 43 -10.65 -8.84 -2.45
N VAL A 44 -9.89 -9.59 -3.25
CA VAL A 44 -10.06 -9.68 -4.71
C VAL A 44 -9.94 -11.13 -5.19
N ASP A 45 -10.26 -11.39 -6.46
CA ASP A 45 -10.25 -12.77 -7.00
C ASP A 45 -8.85 -13.28 -7.36
N LYS A 46 -7.94 -12.38 -7.77
CA LYS A 46 -6.57 -12.73 -8.19
C LYS A 46 -5.57 -11.62 -7.87
N PRO A 47 -4.26 -11.91 -7.75
CA PRO A 47 -3.25 -10.90 -7.45
C PRO A 47 -3.24 -9.71 -8.41
N THR A 48 -3.52 -9.93 -9.70
CA THR A 48 -3.63 -8.87 -10.70
C THR A 48 -4.86 -7.97 -10.52
N HIS A 49 -5.79 -8.29 -9.63
CA HIS A 49 -6.91 -7.39 -9.32
C HIS A 49 -6.63 -6.46 -8.15
N CYS A 50 -5.48 -6.59 -7.48
CA CYS A 50 -5.15 -5.72 -6.37
C CYS A 50 -5.08 -4.24 -6.80
N PRO A 51 -5.78 -3.33 -6.10
CA PRO A 51 -5.64 -1.89 -6.35
C PRO A 51 -4.28 -1.41 -5.82
N CYS A 52 -3.79 -0.31 -6.38
CA CYS A 52 -2.68 0.42 -5.78
C CYS A 52 -3.14 1.14 -4.52
N ALA A 53 -2.23 1.29 -3.54
CA ALA A 53 -2.54 1.97 -2.29
C ALA A 53 -2.95 3.42 -2.52
N TRP A 54 -2.34 4.09 -3.51
CA TRP A 54 -2.57 5.50 -3.78
C TRP A 54 -2.96 5.75 -5.24
N PRO A 55 -4.18 5.39 -5.67
CA PRO A 55 -4.57 5.46 -7.08
C PRO A 55 -4.52 6.87 -7.69
N GLY A 56 -4.53 7.93 -6.87
CA GLY A 56 -4.39 9.31 -7.34
C GLY A 56 -2.96 9.70 -7.74
N VAL A 57 -1.95 9.05 -7.16
CA VAL A 57 -0.53 9.38 -7.36
C VAL A 57 0.31 8.18 -7.81
N GLU A 58 -0.28 7.00 -7.90
CA GLU A 58 0.32 5.79 -8.42
C GLU A 58 -0.37 5.36 -9.72
N GLU A 59 0.37 4.59 -10.50
CA GLU A 59 -0.09 3.93 -11.72
C GLU A 59 0.33 2.45 -11.64
N LYS A 60 -0.59 1.57 -12.05
CA LYS A 60 -0.41 0.12 -11.95
C LYS A 60 0.12 -0.43 -13.27
N PHE A 61 1.11 -1.31 -13.19
CA PHE A 61 1.65 -2.01 -14.34
C PHE A 61 1.76 -3.51 -14.04
N GLU A 62 1.23 -4.36 -14.93
CA GLU A 62 1.31 -5.82 -14.83
C GLU A 62 2.58 -6.30 -15.53
N LEU A 63 3.61 -6.73 -14.79
CA LEU A 63 4.94 -7.04 -15.35
C LEU A 63 4.93 -8.32 -16.21
N ASP A 64 4.12 -9.28 -15.82
CA ASP A 64 3.96 -10.59 -16.45
C ASP A 64 2.47 -10.97 -16.49
N ALA A 65 2.15 -11.96 -17.32
CA ALA A 65 0.79 -12.49 -17.44
C ALA A 65 0.41 -13.41 -16.26
N ASP A 66 1.39 -13.95 -15.53
CA ASP A 66 1.19 -14.90 -14.42
C ASP A 66 0.85 -14.20 -13.10
N GLY A 67 0.97 -12.88 -13.05
CA GLY A 67 0.15 -12.04 -12.19
C GLY A 67 0.90 -11.13 -11.22
N ILE A 68 2.14 -10.77 -11.53
CA ILE A 68 2.88 -9.75 -10.78
C ILE A 68 2.47 -8.38 -11.32
N ALA A 69 1.84 -7.58 -10.47
CA ALA A 69 1.58 -6.18 -10.72
C ALA A 69 2.41 -5.32 -9.77
N VAL A 70 2.92 -4.20 -10.28
CA VAL A 70 3.62 -3.18 -9.49
C VAL A 70 2.88 -1.86 -9.56
N CYS A 71 2.84 -1.17 -8.43
CA CYS A 71 2.32 0.19 -8.32
C CYS A 71 3.50 1.14 -8.26
N LEU A 72 3.59 2.04 -9.23
CA LEU A 72 4.69 2.99 -9.33
C LEU A 72 4.13 4.41 -9.21
N SER A 73 4.86 5.28 -8.51
CA SER A 73 4.49 6.68 -8.41
C SER A 73 4.46 7.33 -9.79
N ARG A 74 3.39 8.04 -10.09
CA ARG A 74 3.26 8.86 -11.30
C ARG A 74 4.38 9.90 -11.32
N SER A 75 4.99 10.07 -12.48
CA SER A 75 5.91 11.18 -12.69
C SER A 75 5.14 12.41 -13.18
N GLY A 76 5.69 13.60 -12.98
CA GLY A 76 5.13 14.85 -13.54
C GLY A 76 5.04 14.88 -15.08
N ARG A 77 5.61 13.88 -15.77
CA ARG A 77 5.48 13.68 -17.22
C ARG A 77 4.59 12.46 -17.49
N ALA A 78 3.45 12.68 -18.11
CA ALA A 78 2.53 11.62 -18.52
C ALA A 78 3.24 10.57 -19.40
N GLY A 79 2.98 9.29 -19.15
CA GLY A 79 3.53 8.16 -19.91
C GLY A 79 5.03 7.87 -19.70
N PHE A 80 5.75 8.68 -18.92
CA PHE A 80 7.19 8.45 -18.67
C PHE A 80 7.44 7.18 -17.83
N VAL A 81 6.59 6.93 -16.83
CA VAL A 81 6.69 5.75 -15.97
C VAL A 81 6.44 4.48 -16.79
N GLY A 82 5.37 4.45 -17.58
CA GLY A 82 5.09 3.33 -18.49
C GLY A 82 6.26 3.00 -19.42
N ARG A 83 6.88 4.02 -20.05
CA ARG A 83 8.09 3.81 -20.86
C ARG A 83 9.24 3.17 -20.10
N LYS A 84 9.47 3.59 -18.85
CA LYS A 84 10.50 2.97 -17.99
C LYS A 84 10.16 1.52 -17.68
N VAL A 85 8.89 1.21 -17.41
CA VAL A 85 8.45 -0.17 -17.20
C VAL A 85 8.68 -1.00 -18.47
N ASP A 86 8.35 -0.49 -19.65
CA ASP A 86 8.56 -1.20 -20.92
C ASP A 86 10.05 -1.46 -21.19
N LEU A 87 10.92 -0.50 -20.87
CA LEU A 87 12.37 -0.68 -20.95
C LEU A 87 12.85 -1.73 -19.94
N ALA A 88 12.33 -1.72 -18.71
CA ALA A 88 12.66 -2.70 -17.67
C ALA A 88 12.35 -4.13 -18.13
N ARG A 89 11.16 -4.35 -18.71
CA ARG A 89 10.74 -5.65 -19.24
C ARG A 89 11.66 -6.18 -20.33
N LYS A 90 12.27 -5.26 -21.09
CA LYS A 90 13.21 -5.59 -22.18
C LYS A 90 14.65 -5.72 -21.69
N GLY A 91 14.93 -5.47 -20.40
CA GLY A 91 16.30 -5.42 -19.86
C GLY A 91 17.11 -4.23 -20.36
N LEU A 92 16.47 -3.11 -20.68
CA LEU A 92 17.06 -1.92 -21.31
C LEU A 92 17.06 -0.68 -20.38
N LEU A 93 17.01 -0.88 -19.07
CA LEU A 93 17.13 0.20 -18.07
C LEU A 93 18.56 0.29 -17.51
#